data_AF-A0AAD5BKQ8-F1
#
_entry.id   AF-A0AAD5BKQ8-F1
#
_cell.length_a   1.000
_cell.length_b   1.000
_cell.length_c   1.000
_cell.angle_alpha   90.00
_cell.angle_beta   90.00
_cell.angle_gamma   90.00
#
_symmetry.space_group_name_H-M   'P 1'
#
loop_
_entity.id
_entity.type
_entity.pdbx_description
1 polymer ?
#
loop_
_entity_poly.entity_id
_entity_poly.type
_entity_poly.pdbx_seq_one_letter_code
_entity_poly.pdbx_strand_id
1 'polypeptide(L)'
;MDDSKIQELKLFVEKCQSDPSILHNPSLGFFKTFLQSLGAKIPPVSTPGDENGHTSNEDIVESDLELDDSDVVKPDDDPAQKMGDLSIEVDDESRDRAQSLKSRAIEAISEGNLDEAIDHLTEAITLNPSSAILYATRASVYVKLKKPNAAIRDADAALQINADSAKGYKMRGMARAMLGLWEDAAHDLGLASNLDHDDEIGSTLKKIEPNVHKIKEHRRKYERLRKEKKVRAAERAKQKTQAETEHVKASAQTYGEVVGIHKASELETRLTTSSKSNQLAILYFTATWCGPCRFMAPLYTSLASKYPKVLFLKIDIDEVSDVAAKWNISSVPTFYFTKNGKEIDKVVGADKSSLENKLAKYAS
;
A
#
# COMPACT_ATOMS: atom_id res chain seq x y z
N MET A 1 17.84 -4.81 -22.07
CA MET A 1 16.70 -4.62 -21.15
C MET A 1 16.68 -3.14 -20.82
N ASP A 2 15.52 -2.49 -20.82
CA ASP A 2 15.39 -1.05 -20.55
C ASP A 2 15.86 -0.70 -19.11
N ASP A 3 16.47 0.47 -18.92
CA ASP A 3 17.09 0.88 -17.65
C ASP A 3 16.05 1.01 -16.53
N SER A 4 14.83 1.43 -16.86
CA SER A 4 13.70 1.48 -15.93
C SER A 4 13.33 0.08 -15.41
N LYS A 5 13.30 -0.92 -16.30
CA LYS A 5 13.00 -2.31 -15.93
C LYS A 5 14.09 -2.93 -15.08
N ILE A 6 15.35 -2.56 -15.31
CA ILE A 6 16.48 -2.98 -14.46
C ILE A 6 16.34 -2.39 -13.05
N GLN A 7 15.91 -1.14 -12.93
CA GLN A 7 15.71 -0.49 -11.64
C GLN A 7 14.55 -1.09 -10.84
N GLU A 8 13.43 -1.40 -11.50
CA GLU A 8 12.31 -2.14 -10.89
C GLU A 8 12.75 -3.52 -10.40
N LEU A 9 13.53 -4.25 -11.20
CA LEU A 9 14.05 -5.56 -10.83
C LEU A 9 14.98 -5.47 -9.61
N LYS A 10 15.84 -4.45 -9.52
CA LYS A 10 16.72 -4.22 -8.36
C LYS A 10 15.91 -4.01 -7.08
N LEU A 11 14.90 -3.14 -7.12
CA LEU A 11 14.02 -2.88 -5.97
C LEU A 11 13.27 -4.14 -5.54
N PHE A 12 12.82 -4.94 -6.48
CA PHE A 12 12.16 -6.22 -6.18
C PHE A 12 13.10 -7.21 -5.49
N VAL A 13 14.35 -7.34 -5.98
CA VAL A 13 15.36 -8.20 -5.37
C VAL A 13 15.71 -7.75 -3.95
N GLU A 14 15.90 -6.45 -3.71
CA GLU A 14 16.11 -5.91 -2.36
C GLU A 14 14.94 -6.26 -1.42
N LYS A 15 13.71 -6.17 -1.93
CA LYS A 15 12.52 -6.54 -1.17
C LYS A 15 12.50 -8.03 -0.81
N CYS A 16 12.82 -8.91 -1.74
CA CYS A 16 12.94 -10.35 -1.48
C CYS A 16 14.07 -10.70 -0.49
N GLN A 17 15.14 -9.92 -0.46
CA GLN A 17 16.22 -10.09 0.53
C GLN A 17 15.79 -9.65 1.92
N SER A 18 15.02 -8.56 2.03
CA SER A 18 14.50 -8.07 3.31
C SER A 18 13.36 -8.93 3.87
N ASP A 19 12.53 -9.51 2.99
CA ASP A 19 11.40 -10.35 3.34
C ASP A 19 11.26 -11.52 2.33
N PRO A 20 11.87 -12.68 2.63
CA PRO A 20 11.78 -13.87 1.79
C PRO A 20 10.37 -14.45 1.66
N SER A 21 9.42 -14.07 2.54
CA SER A 21 8.05 -14.60 2.49
C SER A 21 7.30 -14.20 1.22
N ILE A 22 7.71 -13.11 0.57
CA ILE A 22 7.16 -12.61 -0.70
C ILE A 22 7.24 -13.68 -1.81
N LEU A 23 8.27 -14.54 -1.78
CA LEU A 23 8.44 -15.63 -2.75
C LEU A 23 7.40 -16.75 -2.59
N HIS A 24 6.58 -16.72 -1.54
CA HIS A 24 5.44 -17.62 -1.36
C HIS A 24 4.12 -17.07 -1.91
N ASN A 25 4.11 -15.85 -2.45
CA ASN A 25 2.93 -15.30 -3.11
C ASN A 25 2.59 -16.12 -4.39
N PRO A 26 1.33 -16.57 -4.57
CA PRO A 26 0.92 -17.37 -5.74
C PRO A 26 1.25 -16.72 -7.09
N SER A 27 1.11 -15.40 -7.21
CA SER A 27 1.42 -14.66 -8.44
C SER A 27 2.91 -14.70 -8.83
N LEU A 28 3.79 -15.04 -7.87
CA LEU A 28 5.23 -15.22 -8.09
C LEU A 28 5.64 -16.69 -8.20
N GLY A 29 4.68 -17.61 -8.37
CA GLY A 29 4.95 -19.05 -8.47
C GLY A 29 5.96 -19.41 -9.57
N PHE A 30 5.90 -18.73 -10.72
CA PHE A 30 6.85 -18.92 -11.82
C PHE A 30 8.29 -18.56 -11.39
N PHE A 31 8.46 -17.46 -10.66
CA PHE A 31 9.75 -16.97 -10.20
C PHE A 31 10.32 -17.85 -9.08
N LYS A 32 9.46 -18.30 -8.16
CA LYS A 32 9.82 -19.30 -7.14
C LYS A 32 10.36 -20.58 -7.77
N THR A 33 9.67 -21.09 -8.79
CA THR A 33 10.04 -22.31 -9.53
C THR A 33 11.36 -22.12 -10.26
N PHE A 34 11.57 -20.95 -10.88
CA PHE A 34 12.84 -20.58 -11.50
C PHE A 34 14.01 -20.53 -10.51
N LEU A 35 13.83 -19.92 -9.32
CA LEU A 35 14.89 -19.91 -8.31
C LEU A 35 15.24 -21.32 -7.82
N GLN A 36 14.24 -22.19 -7.64
CA GLN A 36 14.45 -23.58 -7.25
C GLN A 36 15.16 -24.39 -8.35
N SER A 37 14.91 -24.12 -9.63
CA SER A 37 15.63 -24.78 -10.74
C SER A 37 17.11 -24.40 -10.78
N LEU A 38 17.47 -23.22 -10.26
CA LEU A 38 18.85 -22.78 -10.06
C LEU A 38 19.48 -23.30 -8.74
N GLY A 39 18.76 -24.15 -7.99
CA GLY A 39 19.24 -24.74 -6.73
C GLY A 39 19.10 -23.85 -5.50
N ALA A 40 18.35 -22.75 -5.57
CA ALA A 40 18.11 -21.89 -4.41
C ALA A 40 17.20 -22.58 -3.38
N LYS A 41 17.56 -22.46 -2.10
CA LYS A 41 16.74 -22.94 -0.97
C LYS A 41 15.92 -21.78 -0.40
N ILE A 42 14.61 -21.82 -0.59
CA ILE A 42 13.68 -20.81 -0.08
C ILE A 42 13.24 -21.22 1.34
N PRO A 43 13.37 -20.34 2.36
CA PRO A 43 12.96 -20.63 3.73
C PRO A 43 11.48 -21.08 3.79
N PRO A 44 11.13 -22.08 4.61
CA PRO A 44 9.73 -22.45 4.82
C PRO A 44 8.98 -21.31 5.51
N VAL A 45 7.68 -21.19 5.23
CA VAL A 45 6.81 -20.22 5.92
C VAL A 45 6.82 -20.54 7.40
N SER A 46 7.39 -19.66 8.22
CA SER A 46 7.33 -19.75 9.67
C SER A 46 5.87 -19.60 10.11
N THR A 47 5.24 -20.70 10.52
CA THR A 47 3.97 -20.66 11.25
C THR A 47 4.21 -20.03 12.62
N PRO A 48 3.52 -18.94 12.99
CA PRO A 48 3.72 -18.34 14.31
C PRO A 48 2.97 -19.17 15.36
N GLY A 49 3.74 -19.84 16.23
CA GLY A 49 3.29 -20.23 17.56
C GLY A 49 3.76 -19.18 18.57
N ASP A 50 2.78 -18.64 19.32
CA ASP A 50 2.87 -17.89 20.57
C ASP A 50 4.17 -17.11 20.87
N GLU A 51 4.13 -15.80 20.70
CA GLU A 51 4.52 -14.87 21.76
C GLU A 51 3.95 -13.46 21.50
N ASN A 52 3.42 -12.87 22.56
CA ASN A 52 2.64 -11.63 22.58
C ASN A 52 3.37 -10.44 21.94
N GLY A 53 2.86 -9.98 20.79
CA GLY A 53 3.28 -8.74 20.13
C GLY A 53 2.24 -8.30 19.10
N HIS A 54 1.33 -7.42 19.51
CA HIS A 54 0.22 -6.93 18.72
C HIS A 54 0.70 -6.07 17.53
N THR A 55 0.84 -6.67 16.34
CA THR A 55 0.78 -5.94 15.05
C THR A 55 0.03 -6.78 14.03
N SER A 56 -1.26 -6.49 13.86
CA SER A 56 -2.11 -7.18 12.89
C SER A 56 -1.77 -6.75 11.45
N ASN A 57 -1.01 -7.57 10.74
CA ASN A 57 -0.98 -7.55 9.28
C ASN A 57 -2.30 -8.15 8.76
N GLU A 58 -3.39 -7.37 8.84
CA GLU A 58 -4.67 -7.68 8.17
C GLU A 58 -4.58 -7.39 6.67
N ASP A 59 -3.65 -8.03 5.96
CA ASP A 59 -3.60 -7.87 4.50
C ASP A 59 -4.86 -8.41 3.85
N ILE A 60 -5.43 -7.62 2.94
CA ILE A 60 -6.68 -7.97 2.26
C ILE A 60 -6.34 -9.11 1.31
N VAL A 61 -6.71 -10.33 1.69
CA VAL A 61 -6.56 -11.52 0.86
C VAL A 61 -7.66 -11.50 -0.20
N GLU A 62 -7.25 -11.45 -1.47
CA GLU A 62 -8.18 -11.57 -2.59
C GLU A 62 -8.65 -13.02 -2.73
N SER A 63 -9.96 -13.22 -2.89
CA SER A 63 -10.52 -14.53 -3.15
C SER A 63 -10.28 -14.89 -4.61
N ASP A 64 -9.98 -16.16 -4.87
CA ASP A 64 -9.89 -16.67 -6.23
C ASP A 64 -11.20 -16.43 -6.99
N LEU A 65 -11.08 -16.05 -8.26
CA LEU A 65 -12.20 -15.73 -9.14
C LEU A 65 -12.47 -16.91 -10.07
N GLU A 66 -13.66 -17.50 -9.97
CA GLU A 66 -14.08 -18.61 -10.83
C GLU A 66 -14.63 -18.08 -12.17
N LEU A 67 -13.81 -18.18 -13.21
CA LEU A 67 -14.14 -17.84 -14.59
C LEU A 67 -14.47 -19.09 -15.39
N ASP A 68 -15.33 -18.94 -16.40
CA ASP A 68 -15.58 -20.01 -17.37
C ASP A 68 -14.47 -20.00 -18.42
N ASP A 69 -13.51 -20.90 -18.28
CA ASP A 69 -12.36 -21.02 -19.18
C ASP A 69 -12.53 -22.17 -20.20
N SER A 70 -13.76 -22.65 -20.42
CA SER A 70 -14.04 -23.80 -21.30
C SER A 70 -13.60 -23.61 -22.76
N ASP A 71 -13.73 -22.38 -23.28
CA ASP A 71 -13.34 -21.98 -24.64
C ASP A 71 -11.88 -21.44 -24.71
N VAL A 72 -11.15 -21.43 -23.60
CA VAL A 72 -9.77 -20.90 -23.55
C VAL A 72 -8.79 -21.90 -24.16
N VAL A 73 -7.99 -21.40 -25.09
CA VAL A 73 -6.93 -22.13 -25.78
C VAL A 73 -5.58 -21.69 -25.21
N LYS A 74 -4.65 -22.64 -25.14
CA LYS A 74 -3.27 -22.33 -24.75
C LYS A 74 -2.64 -21.35 -25.75
N PRO A 75 -1.78 -20.41 -25.28
CA PRO A 75 -0.99 -19.58 -26.17
C PRO A 75 -0.17 -20.44 -27.14
N ASP A 76 -0.12 -20.06 -28.43
CA ASP A 76 0.79 -20.70 -29.39
C ASP A 76 2.24 -20.27 -29.14
N ASP A 77 3.13 -21.26 -29.13
CA ASP A 77 4.58 -21.13 -28.90
C ASP A 77 5.39 -21.18 -30.22
N ASP A 78 4.72 -21.04 -31.36
CA ASP A 78 5.37 -21.03 -32.68
C ASP A 78 6.31 -19.82 -32.84
N PRO A 79 7.41 -19.94 -33.61
CA PRO A 79 8.24 -18.81 -33.98
C PRO A 79 7.42 -17.67 -34.62
N ALA A 80 7.85 -16.43 -34.42
CA ALA A 80 7.18 -15.28 -35.01
C ALA A 80 7.08 -15.42 -36.54
N GLN A 81 5.87 -15.24 -37.07
CA GLN A 81 5.62 -15.35 -38.50
C GLN A 81 6.28 -14.21 -39.29
N LYS A 82 6.49 -14.41 -40.60
CA LYS A 82 7.05 -13.38 -41.49
C LYS A 82 6.09 -12.19 -41.61
N MET A 83 6.59 -10.98 -41.34
CA MET A 83 5.80 -9.74 -41.33
C MET A 83 6.10 -8.78 -42.49
N GLY A 84 6.93 -9.18 -43.46
CA GLY A 84 7.39 -8.27 -44.52
C GLY A 84 8.29 -7.14 -44.00
N ASP A 85 8.73 -6.26 -44.90
CA ASP A 85 9.56 -5.10 -44.57
C ASP A 85 8.85 -3.82 -45.02
N LEU A 86 8.36 -3.04 -44.05
CA LEU A 86 7.61 -1.80 -44.29
C LEU A 86 8.42 -0.71 -45.03
N SER A 87 9.74 -0.86 -45.16
CA SER A 87 10.59 0.08 -45.90
C SER A 87 10.60 -0.14 -47.42
N ILE A 88 10.06 -1.26 -47.90
CA ILE A 88 9.99 -1.57 -49.33
C ILE A 88 9.01 -0.63 -50.04
N GLU A 89 9.47 0.00 -51.12
CA GLU A 89 8.59 0.74 -52.04
C GLU A 89 7.72 -0.23 -52.84
N VAL A 90 6.40 -0.08 -52.72
CA VAL A 90 5.42 -0.96 -53.38
C VAL A 90 4.98 -0.36 -54.71
N ASP A 91 5.54 -0.87 -55.80
CA ASP A 91 5.11 -0.54 -57.16
C ASP A 91 3.75 -1.17 -57.53
N ASP A 92 3.21 -0.76 -58.67
CA ASP A 92 1.88 -1.21 -59.14
C ASP A 92 1.88 -2.72 -59.43
N GLU A 93 2.98 -3.26 -59.97
CA GLU A 93 3.11 -4.69 -60.28
C GLU A 93 3.10 -5.56 -59.01
N SER A 94 3.83 -5.14 -57.97
CA SER A 94 3.87 -5.78 -56.66
C SER A 94 2.52 -5.70 -55.97
N ARG A 95 1.82 -4.57 -56.10
CA ARG A 95 0.46 -4.40 -55.58
C ARG A 95 -0.53 -5.34 -56.26
N ASP A 96 -0.49 -5.46 -57.58
CA ASP A 96 -1.37 -6.34 -58.35
C ASP A 96 -1.09 -7.83 -58.07
N ARG A 97 0.18 -8.21 -57.97
CA ARG A 97 0.58 -9.57 -57.54
C ARG A 97 0.10 -9.88 -56.14
N ALA A 98 0.31 -8.98 -55.18
CA ALA A 98 -0.17 -9.15 -53.81
C ALA A 98 -1.70 -9.29 -53.76
N GLN A 99 -2.43 -8.54 -54.58
CA GLN A 99 -3.88 -8.63 -54.68
C GLN A 99 -4.32 -9.97 -55.31
N SER A 100 -3.61 -10.48 -56.31
CA SER A 100 -3.87 -11.80 -56.89
C SER A 100 -3.66 -12.93 -55.87
N LEU A 101 -2.54 -12.89 -55.12
CA LEU A 101 -2.25 -13.86 -54.06
C LEU A 101 -3.30 -13.80 -52.94
N LYS A 102 -3.75 -12.61 -52.55
CA LYS A 102 -4.86 -12.45 -51.61
C LYS A 102 -6.14 -13.15 -52.10
N SER A 103 -6.49 -13.02 -53.37
CA SER A 103 -7.67 -13.71 -53.93
C SER A 103 -7.52 -15.23 -53.86
N ARG A 104 -6.34 -15.78 -54.18
CA ARG A 104 -6.05 -17.22 -54.03
C ARG A 104 -6.12 -17.67 -52.57
N ALA A 105 -5.63 -16.86 -51.65
CA ALA A 105 -5.76 -17.16 -50.23
C ALA A 105 -7.22 -17.21 -49.77
N ILE A 106 -8.08 -16.31 -50.26
CA ILE A 106 -9.51 -16.31 -49.95
C ILE A 106 -10.19 -17.58 -50.49
N GLU A 107 -9.83 -18.02 -51.70
CA GLU A 107 -10.29 -19.28 -52.28
C GLU A 107 -9.84 -20.47 -51.42
N ALA A 108 -8.56 -20.56 -51.06
CA ALA A 108 -8.02 -21.59 -50.17
C ALA A 108 -8.72 -21.59 -48.79
N ILE A 109 -9.05 -20.42 -48.23
CA ILE A 109 -9.84 -20.31 -46.99
C ILE A 109 -11.25 -20.90 -47.16
N SER A 110 -11.88 -20.71 -48.32
CA SER A 110 -13.22 -21.23 -48.61
C SER A 110 -13.23 -22.75 -48.79
N GLU A 111 -12.13 -23.30 -49.30
CA GLU A 111 -11.90 -24.75 -49.45
C GLU A 111 -11.45 -25.43 -48.14
N GLY A 112 -11.05 -24.64 -47.14
CA GLY A 112 -10.54 -25.13 -45.86
C GLY A 112 -9.02 -25.41 -45.85
N ASN A 113 -8.31 -25.07 -46.92
CA ASN A 113 -6.86 -25.20 -47.05
C ASN A 113 -6.14 -24.03 -46.32
N LEU A 114 -6.18 -24.05 -44.98
CA LEU A 114 -5.74 -22.92 -44.15
C LEU A 114 -4.22 -22.68 -44.17
N ASP A 115 -3.40 -23.73 -44.24
CA ASP A 115 -1.94 -23.56 -44.33
C ASP A 115 -1.53 -22.94 -45.67
N GLU A 116 -2.13 -23.39 -46.78
CA GLU A 116 -1.90 -22.81 -48.10
C GLU A 116 -2.35 -21.33 -48.15
N ALA A 117 -3.47 -21.00 -47.49
CA ALA A 117 -3.90 -19.61 -47.37
C ALA A 117 -2.88 -18.73 -46.63
N ILE A 118 -2.22 -19.27 -45.59
CA ILE A 118 -1.14 -18.56 -44.88
C ILE A 118 0.05 -18.32 -45.81
N ASP A 119 0.43 -19.30 -46.61
CA ASP A 119 1.56 -19.18 -47.54
C ASP A 119 1.29 -18.08 -48.57
N HIS A 120 0.13 -18.11 -49.24
CA HIS A 120 -0.28 -17.07 -50.20
C HIS A 120 -0.34 -15.68 -49.55
N LEU A 121 -0.88 -15.57 -48.33
CA LEU A 121 -0.94 -14.28 -47.61
C LEU A 121 0.44 -13.81 -47.15
N THR A 122 1.34 -14.72 -46.79
CA THR A 122 2.70 -14.38 -46.38
C THR A 122 3.49 -13.86 -47.56
N GLU A 123 3.38 -14.50 -48.73
CA GLU A 123 3.96 -13.97 -49.97
C GLU A 123 3.35 -12.61 -50.34
N ALA A 124 2.03 -12.45 -50.27
CA ALA A 124 1.37 -11.17 -50.51
C ALA A 124 1.87 -10.05 -49.58
N ILE A 125 2.09 -10.34 -48.30
CA ILE A 125 2.64 -9.39 -47.32
C ILE A 125 4.08 -9.02 -47.65
N THR A 126 4.90 -9.95 -48.14
CA THR A 126 6.27 -9.60 -48.56
C THR A 126 6.31 -8.68 -49.77
N LEU A 127 5.29 -8.73 -50.64
CA LEU A 127 5.16 -7.86 -51.82
C LEU A 127 4.50 -6.51 -51.51
N ASN A 128 3.55 -6.49 -50.56
CA ASN A 128 2.84 -5.28 -50.15
C ASN A 128 2.68 -5.21 -48.62
N PRO A 129 3.76 -4.88 -47.89
CA PRO A 129 3.77 -4.88 -46.44
C PRO A 129 2.98 -3.73 -45.82
N SER A 130 2.59 -2.71 -46.61
CA SER A 130 1.76 -1.58 -46.16
C SER A 130 0.25 -1.84 -46.28
N SER A 131 -0.18 -3.08 -46.53
CA SER A 131 -1.59 -3.42 -46.73
C SER A 131 -2.24 -4.01 -45.47
N ALA A 132 -2.99 -3.18 -44.74
CA ALA A 132 -3.69 -3.60 -43.51
C ALA A 132 -4.61 -4.82 -43.71
N ILE A 133 -5.26 -4.91 -44.88
CA ILE A 133 -6.21 -5.99 -45.18
C ILE A 133 -5.54 -7.35 -45.34
N LEU A 134 -4.26 -7.41 -45.74
CA LEU A 134 -3.52 -8.68 -45.84
C LEU A 134 -3.29 -9.26 -44.45
N TYR A 135 -2.76 -8.46 -43.53
CA TYR A 135 -2.58 -8.90 -42.14
C TYR A 135 -3.91 -9.25 -41.46
N ALA A 136 -4.95 -8.41 -41.59
CA ALA A 136 -6.26 -8.72 -41.02
C ALA A 136 -6.88 -10.01 -41.60
N THR A 137 -6.57 -10.34 -42.86
CA THR A 137 -7.03 -11.60 -43.47
C THR A 137 -6.21 -12.79 -42.97
N ARG A 138 -4.88 -12.66 -42.82
CA ARG A 138 -4.04 -13.73 -42.28
C ARG A 138 -4.32 -13.98 -40.80
N ALA A 139 -4.59 -12.93 -40.02
CA ALA A 139 -5.10 -13.03 -38.65
C ALA A 139 -6.37 -13.89 -38.57
N SER A 140 -7.30 -13.75 -39.53
CA SER A 140 -8.52 -14.57 -39.58
C SER A 140 -8.25 -16.06 -39.81
N VAL A 141 -7.20 -16.37 -40.57
CA VAL A 141 -6.76 -17.76 -40.76
C VAL A 141 -6.14 -18.31 -39.48
N TYR A 142 -5.33 -17.52 -38.79
CA TYR A 142 -4.75 -17.91 -37.50
C TYR A 142 -5.81 -18.11 -36.40
N VAL A 143 -6.87 -17.30 -36.37
CA VAL A 143 -8.03 -17.53 -35.47
C VAL A 143 -8.67 -18.89 -35.77
N LYS A 144 -8.92 -19.22 -37.05
CA LYS A 144 -9.48 -20.53 -37.45
C LYS A 144 -8.57 -21.71 -37.08
N LEU A 145 -7.25 -21.52 -37.14
CA LEU A 145 -6.23 -22.50 -36.73
C LEU A 145 -6.00 -22.56 -35.21
N LYS A 146 -6.70 -21.74 -34.44
CA LYS A 146 -6.50 -21.61 -32.99
C LYS A 146 -5.07 -21.23 -32.58
N LYS A 147 -4.46 -20.31 -33.34
CA LYS A 147 -3.15 -19.69 -33.07
C LYS A 147 -3.31 -18.22 -32.65
N PRO A 148 -3.78 -17.94 -31.42
CA PRO A 148 -4.19 -16.59 -31.02
C PRO A 148 -3.04 -15.57 -30.96
N ASN A 149 -1.83 -15.93 -30.53
CA ASN A 149 -0.68 -15.01 -30.50
C ASN A 149 -0.27 -14.58 -31.91
N ALA A 150 -0.18 -15.52 -32.86
CA ALA A 150 0.05 -15.20 -34.26
C ALA A 150 -1.04 -14.27 -34.81
N ALA A 151 -2.31 -14.55 -34.52
CA ALA A 151 -3.43 -13.70 -34.91
C ALA A 151 -3.35 -12.29 -34.33
N ILE A 152 -2.97 -12.14 -33.05
CA ILE A 152 -2.79 -10.84 -32.39
C ILE A 152 -1.69 -10.02 -33.06
N ARG A 153 -0.53 -10.63 -33.37
CA ARG A 153 0.58 -9.93 -34.05
C ARG A 153 0.14 -9.37 -35.40
N ASP A 154 -0.58 -10.16 -36.19
CA ASP A 154 -1.10 -9.71 -37.48
C ASP A 154 -2.19 -8.64 -37.33
N ALA A 155 -3.10 -8.82 -36.37
CA ALA A 155 -4.16 -7.83 -36.12
C ALA A 155 -3.59 -6.49 -35.62
N ASP A 156 -2.55 -6.52 -34.79
CA ASP A 156 -1.82 -5.33 -34.36
C ASP A 156 -1.11 -4.64 -35.54
N ALA A 157 -0.46 -5.40 -36.42
CA ALA A 157 0.13 -4.86 -37.65
C ALA A 157 -0.94 -4.22 -38.56
N ALA A 158 -2.11 -4.86 -38.71
CA ALA A 158 -3.23 -4.30 -39.46
C ALA A 158 -3.70 -2.96 -38.88
N LEU A 159 -3.81 -2.87 -37.56
CA LEU A 159 -4.27 -1.67 -36.84
C LEU A 159 -3.22 -0.56 -36.79
N GLN A 160 -1.93 -0.89 -36.84
CA GLN A 160 -0.86 0.09 -37.01
C GLN A 160 -0.90 0.77 -38.38
N ILE A 161 -1.25 0.00 -39.42
CA ILE A 161 -1.37 0.52 -40.79
C ILE A 161 -2.71 1.26 -40.97
N ASN A 162 -3.81 0.70 -40.45
CA ASN A 162 -5.14 1.30 -40.50
C ASN A 162 -5.85 1.17 -39.15
N ALA A 163 -5.85 2.26 -38.38
CA ALA A 163 -6.44 2.33 -37.04
C ALA A 163 -7.96 2.13 -37.02
N ASP A 164 -8.65 2.33 -38.15
CA ASP A 164 -10.11 2.18 -38.29
C ASP A 164 -10.51 0.82 -38.89
N SER A 165 -9.60 -0.16 -38.87
CA SER A 165 -9.88 -1.50 -39.40
C SER A 165 -10.81 -2.29 -38.47
N ALA A 166 -12.11 -2.33 -38.81
CA ALA A 166 -13.10 -3.16 -38.12
C ALA A 166 -12.67 -4.64 -38.05
N LYS A 167 -12.16 -5.18 -39.17
CA LYS A 167 -11.63 -6.56 -39.24
C LYS A 167 -10.42 -6.76 -38.34
N GLY A 168 -9.52 -5.77 -38.25
CA GLY A 168 -8.37 -5.80 -37.34
C GLY A 168 -8.80 -5.96 -35.88
N TYR A 169 -9.71 -5.09 -35.41
CA TYR A 169 -10.28 -5.20 -34.06
C TYR A 169 -11.04 -6.52 -33.85
N LYS A 170 -11.85 -6.96 -34.82
CA LYS A 170 -12.59 -8.23 -34.75
C LYS A 170 -11.63 -9.41 -34.52
N MET A 171 -10.58 -9.54 -35.33
CA MET A 171 -9.63 -10.65 -35.21
C MET A 171 -8.83 -10.59 -33.92
N ARG A 172 -8.39 -9.40 -33.50
CA ARG A 172 -7.66 -9.23 -32.23
C ARG A 172 -8.54 -9.57 -31.02
N GLY A 173 -9.79 -9.12 -31.02
CA GLY A 173 -10.76 -9.38 -29.97
C GLY A 173 -11.11 -10.88 -29.86
N MET A 174 -11.29 -11.56 -31.00
CA MET A 174 -11.47 -13.02 -31.03
C MET A 174 -10.26 -13.77 -30.49
N ALA A 175 -9.05 -13.42 -30.94
CA ALA A 175 -7.84 -14.06 -30.48
C ALA A 175 -7.59 -13.84 -28.97
N ARG A 176 -7.90 -12.64 -28.45
CA ARG A 176 -7.85 -12.33 -27.02
C ARG A 176 -8.89 -13.11 -26.21
N ALA A 177 -10.09 -13.31 -26.75
CA ALA A 177 -11.12 -14.14 -26.12
C ALA A 177 -10.62 -15.59 -25.99
N MET A 178 -9.96 -16.13 -27.02
CA MET A 178 -9.36 -17.47 -26.97
C MET A 178 -8.26 -17.59 -25.91
N LEU A 179 -7.56 -16.50 -25.58
CA LEU A 179 -6.54 -16.48 -24.52
C LEU A 179 -7.11 -16.23 -23.11
N GLY A 180 -8.43 -16.07 -22.97
CA GLY A 180 -9.05 -15.69 -21.70
C GLY A 180 -8.77 -14.24 -21.29
N LEU A 181 -8.34 -13.39 -22.23
CA LEU A 181 -8.15 -11.95 -22.02
C LEU A 181 -9.49 -11.22 -22.17
N TRP A 182 -10.43 -11.54 -21.27
CA TRP A 182 -11.85 -11.23 -21.41
C TRP A 182 -12.15 -9.73 -21.56
N GLU A 183 -11.51 -8.88 -20.74
CA GLU A 183 -11.76 -7.42 -20.79
C GLU A 183 -11.22 -6.81 -22.10
N ASP A 184 -10.01 -7.19 -22.53
CA ASP A 184 -9.40 -6.70 -23.76
C ASP A 184 -10.16 -7.19 -25.00
N ALA A 185 -10.62 -8.44 -24.95
CA ALA A 185 -11.48 -9.02 -25.99
C ALA A 185 -12.80 -8.25 -26.13
N ALA A 186 -13.48 -7.98 -25.01
CA ALA A 186 -14.73 -7.22 -25.03
C ALA A 186 -14.54 -5.79 -25.52
N HIS A 187 -13.40 -5.17 -25.18
CA HIS A 187 -13.08 -3.83 -25.68
C HIS A 187 -12.90 -3.82 -27.21
N ASP A 188 -12.05 -4.71 -27.74
CA ASP A 188 -11.80 -4.80 -29.18
C ASP A 188 -13.07 -5.17 -29.96
N LEU A 189 -13.83 -6.16 -29.49
CA LEU A 189 -15.08 -6.57 -30.13
C LEU A 189 -16.14 -5.46 -30.08
N GLY A 190 -16.18 -4.67 -29.01
CA GLY A 190 -17.03 -3.48 -28.92
C GLY A 190 -16.64 -2.41 -29.94
N LEU A 191 -15.34 -2.14 -30.11
CA LEU A 191 -14.85 -1.22 -31.14
C LEU A 191 -15.15 -1.74 -32.55
N ALA A 192 -14.91 -3.03 -32.80
CA ALA A 192 -15.23 -3.67 -34.07
C ALA A 192 -16.72 -3.55 -34.40
N SER A 193 -17.61 -3.84 -33.44
CA SER A 193 -19.06 -3.77 -33.62
C SER A 193 -19.58 -2.36 -33.92
N ASN A 194 -18.94 -1.34 -33.37
CA ASN A 194 -19.27 0.07 -33.64
C ASN A 194 -18.85 0.50 -35.05
N LEU A 195 -17.79 -0.09 -35.61
CA LEU A 195 -17.30 0.20 -36.95
C LEU A 195 -18.06 -0.60 -38.02
N ASP A 196 -18.27 -1.89 -37.77
CA ASP A 196 -18.97 -2.80 -38.67
C ASP A 196 -19.72 -3.87 -37.85
N HIS A 197 -21.03 -3.96 -38.06
CA HIS A 197 -21.87 -4.91 -37.34
C HIS A 197 -21.76 -6.30 -37.95
N ASP A 198 -21.44 -7.29 -37.12
CA ASP A 198 -21.22 -8.67 -37.54
C ASP A 198 -21.77 -9.62 -36.46
N ASP A 199 -22.54 -10.62 -36.89
CA ASP A 199 -23.25 -11.55 -35.98
C ASP A 199 -22.28 -12.38 -35.13
N GLU A 200 -21.08 -12.68 -35.64
CA GLU A 200 -20.05 -13.45 -34.95
C GLU A 200 -19.48 -12.64 -33.77
N ILE A 201 -19.36 -11.31 -33.93
CA ILE A 201 -18.98 -10.39 -32.85
C ILE A 201 -20.01 -10.45 -31.72
N GLY A 202 -21.30 -10.33 -32.05
CA GLY A 202 -22.38 -10.37 -31.06
C GLY A 202 -22.44 -11.68 -30.28
N SER A 203 -22.30 -12.80 -30.99
CA SER A 203 -22.23 -14.14 -30.38
C SER A 203 -21.04 -14.26 -29.41
N THR A 204 -19.86 -13.78 -29.82
CA THR A 204 -18.64 -13.83 -28.99
C THR A 204 -18.75 -12.93 -27.77
N LEU A 205 -19.24 -11.70 -27.91
CA LEU A 205 -19.48 -10.78 -26.80
C LEU A 205 -20.40 -11.40 -25.75
N LYS A 206 -21.50 -12.01 -26.18
CA LYS A 206 -22.45 -12.67 -25.27
C LYS A 206 -21.81 -13.82 -24.47
N LYS A 207 -20.85 -14.54 -25.06
CA LYS A 207 -20.12 -15.61 -24.37
C LYS A 207 -19.16 -15.06 -23.30
N ILE A 208 -18.44 -13.99 -23.60
CA ILE A 208 -17.39 -13.47 -22.70
C ILE A 208 -17.93 -12.51 -21.63
N GLU A 209 -19.12 -11.92 -21.84
CA GLU A 209 -19.73 -10.93 -20.96
C GLU A 209 -19.84 -11.37 -19.48
N PRO A 210 -20.23 -12.62 -19.14
CA PRO A 210 -20.25 -13.08 -17.76
C PRO A 210 -18.88 -13.03 -17.07
N ASN A 211 -17.81 -13.43 -17.76
CA ASN A 211 -16.44 -13.38 -17.22
C ASN A 211 -15.99 -11.93 -17.03
N VAL A 212 -16.25 -11.06 -18.00
CA VAL A 212 -15.98 -9.61 -17.89
C VAL A 212 -16.69 -9.00 -16.68
N HIS A 213 -17.96 -9.35 -16.47
CA HIS A 213 -18.73 -8.86 -15.34
C HIS A 213 -18.13 -9.30 -14.01
N LYS A 214 -17.84 -10.61 -13.84
CA LYS A 214 -17.20 -11.16 -12.65
C LYS A 214 -15.87 -10.48 -12.32
N ILE A 215 -15.02 -10.23 -13.32
CA ILE A 215 -13.72 -9.54 -13.16
C ILE A 215 -13.93 -8.12 -12.66
N LYS A 216 -14.85 -7.38 -13.27
CA LYS A 216 -15.14 -5.99 -12.88
C LYS A 216 -15.71 -5.91 -11.47
N GLU A 217 -16.62 -6.80 -11.11
CA GLU A 217 -17.20 -6.84 -9.76
C GLU A 217 -16.16 -7.19 -8.69
N HIS A 218 -15.32 -8.19 -8.95
CA HIS A 218 -14.21 -8.56 -8.08
C HIS A 218 -13.26 -7.39 -7.85
N ARG A 219 -12.79 -6.74 -8.93
CA ARG A 219 -11.94 -5.55 -8.84
C ARG A 219 -12.58 -4.43 -8.01
N ARG A 220 -13.84 -4.11 -8.27
CA ARG A 220 -14.59 -3.08 -7.51
C ARG A 220 -14.70 -3.42 -6.03
N LYS A 221 -14.99 -4.68 -5.68
CA LYS A 221 -15.07 -5.16 -4.29
C LYS A 221 -13.74 -4.95 -3.57
N TYR A 222 -12.63 -5.35 -4.18
CA TYR A 222 -11.31 -5.27 -3.54
C TYR A 222 -10.73 -3.86 -3.51
N GLU A 223 -11.01 -3.03 -4.50
CA GLU A 223 -10.70 -1.60 -4.44
C GLU A 223 -11.44 -0.90 -3.29
N ARG A 224 -12.72 -1.21 -3.08
CA ARG A 224 -13.48 -0.69 -1.94
C ARG A 224 -12.86 -1.11 -0.61
N LEU A 225 -12.58 -2.40 -0.44
CA LEU A 225 -11.95 -2.90 0.79
C LEU A 225 -10.59 -2.24 1.07
N ARG A 226 -9.77 -2.03 0.03
CA ARG A 226 -8.47 -1.34 0.14
C ARG A 226 -8.65 0.12 0.56
N LYS A 227 -9.64 0.82 -0.01
CA LYS A 227 -9.96 2.21 0.36
C LYS A 227 -10.44 2.29 1.82
N GLU A 228 -11.37 1.41 2.22
CA GLU A 228 -11.87 1.34 3.60
C GLU A 228 -10.76 1.04 4.61
N LYS A 229 -9.85 0.09 4.31
CA LYS A 229 -8.68 -0.20 5.16
C LYS A 229 -7.76 1.02 5.28
N LYS A 230 -7.49 1.73 4.18
CA LYS A 230 -6.67 2.96 4.19
C LYS A 230 -7.30 4.06 5.03
N VAL A 231 -8.62 4.27 4.91
CA VAL A 231 -9.36 5.26 5.70
C VAL A 231 -9.29 4.91 7.19
N ARG A 232 -9.60 3.65 7.55
CA ARG A 232 -9.53 3.17 8.94
C ARG A 232 -8.12 3.29 9.53
N ALA A 233 -7.09 2.97 8.75
CA ALA A 233 -5.69 3.13 9.17
C ALA A 233 -5.33 4.60 9.39
N ALA A 234 -5.76 5.51 8.51
CA ALA A 234 -5.54 6.94 8.65
C ALA A 234 -6.27 7.52 9.87
N GLU A 235 -7.51 7.09 10.13
CA GLU A 235 -8.26 7.48 11.33
C GLU A 235 -7.58 7.01 12.61
N ARG A 236 -7.16 5.75 12.66
CA ARG A 236 -6.39 5.20 13.81
C ARG A 236 -5.07 5.93 14.02
N ALA A 237 -4.35 6.24 12.95
CA ALA A 237 -3.11 7.02 13.02
C ALA A 237 -3.37 8.43 13.59
N LYS A 238 -4.41 9.12 13.10
CA LYS A 238 -4.82 10.43 13.63
C LYS A 238 -5.16 10.37 15.12
N GLN A 239 -5.96 9.39 15.54
CA GLN A 239 -6.31 9.20 16.96
C GLN A 239 -5.08 8.94 17.82
N LYS A 240 -4.14 8.11 17.34
CA LYS A 240 -2.89 7.85 18.05
C LYS A 240 -2.05 9.11 18.21
N THR A 241 -1.88 9.89 17.15
CA THR A 241 -1.14 11.17 17.19
C THR A 241 -1.82 12.18 18.11
N GLN A 242 -3.16 12.27 18.10
CA GLN A 242 -3.91 13.12 19.02
C GLN A 242 -3.68 12.69 20.48
N ALA A 243 -3.82 11.40 20.79
CA ALA A 243 -3.57 10.87 22.13
C ALA A 243 -2.12 11.07 22.59
N GLU A 244 -1.14 10.87 21.71
CA GLU A 244 0.28 11.15 21.99
C GLU A 244 0.51 12.64 22.26
N THR A 245 -0.09 13.54 21.47
CA THR A 245 0.01 14.99 21.66
C THR A 245 -0.61 15.43 22.98
N GLU A 246 -1.78 14.88 23.33
CA GLU A 246 -2.44 15.13 24.62
C GLU A 246 -1.62 14.60 25.79
N HIS A 247 -1.04 13.40 25.67
CA HIS A 247 -0.17 12.83 26.68
C HIS A 247 1.12 13.65 26.83
N VAL A 248 1.75 14.08 25.74
CA VAL A 248 2.92 14.97 25.77
C VAL A 248 2.55 16.30 26.43
N LYS A 249 1.41 16.91 26.08
CA LYS A 249 0.93 18.16 26.70
C LYS A 249 0.64 18.00 28.19
N ALA A 250 0.06 16.87 28.62
CA ALA A 250 -0.18 16.57 30.03
C ALA A 250 1.13 16.29 30.80
N SER A 251 2.11 15.67 30.15
CA SER A 251 3.42 15.37 30.72
C SER A 251 4.41 16.55 30.67
N ALA A 252 4.10 17.61 29.92
CA ALA A 252 4.94 18.79 29.82
C ALA A 252 5.23 19.33 31.22
N GLN A 253 6.51 19.34 31.55
CA GLN A 253 7.01 19.79 32.83
C GLN A 253 7.15 21.31 32.74
N THR A 254 6.30 22.04 33.47
CA THR A 254 6.40 23.50 33.55
C THR A 254 7.60 23.85 34.41
N TYR A 255 8.69 24.31 33.77
CA TYR A 255 9.87 24.80 34.47
C TYR A 255 9.61 26.23 34.95
N GLY A 256 9.93 26.53 36.21
CA GLY A 256 9.79 27.90 36.74
C GLY A 256 8.43 28.26 37.34
N GLU A 257 7.50 27.31 37.41
CA GLU A 257 6.14 27.50 37.95
C GLU A 257 5.81 26.49 39.05
N VAL A 258 4.82 26.83 39.87
CA VAL A 258 4.27 25.94 40.90
C VAL A 258 3.12 25.14 40.30
N VAL A 259 3.24 23.82 40.29
CA VAL A 259 2.19 22.90 39.82
C VAL A 259 1.25 22.57 40.97
N GLY A 260 -0.02 22.92 40.84
CA GLY A 260 -1.08 22.47 41.77
C GLY A 260 -1.42 21.01 41.52
N ILE A 261 -1.50 20.21 42.58
CA ILE A 261 -1.87 18.80 42.52
C ILE A 261 -3.29 18.66 43.07
N HIS A 262 -4.17 18.08 42.25
CA HIS A 262 -5.59 17.93 42.60
C HIS A 262 -6.02 16.46 42.71
N LYS A 263 -5.13 15.50 42.41
CA LYS A 263 -5.37 14.04 42.49
C LYS A 263 -4.10 13.28 42.90
N ALA A 264 -4.25 12.16 43.61
CA ALA A 264 -3.13 11.30 44.02
C ALA A 264 -2.32 10.74 42.83
N SER A 265 -3.00 10.30 41.76
CA SER A 265 -2.33 9.76 40.56
C SER A 265 -1.46 10.78 39.83
N GLU A 266 -1.82 12.07 39.91
CA GLU A 266 -1.03 13.16 39.36
C GLU A 266 0.28 13.33 40.13
N LEU A 267 0.22 13.32 41.47
CA LEU A 267 1.41 13.38 42.32
C LEU A 267 2.36 12.21 42.02
N GLU A 268 1.85 10.99 41.96
CA GLU A 268 2.65 9.80 41.70
C GLU A 268 3.34 9.84 40.34
N THR A 269 2.63 10.32 39.30
CA THR A 269 3.18 10.49 37.95
C THR A 269 4.32 11.52 37.94
N ARG A 270 4.14 12.65 38.62
CA ARG A 270 5.13 13.73 38.69
C ARG A 270 6.37 13.32 39.49
N LEU A 271 6.20 12.64 40.64
CA LEU A 271 7.32 12.12 41.44
C LEU A 271 8.07 10.99 40.74
N THR A 272 7.37 10.13 39.98
CA THR A 272 8.02 9.09 39.18
C THR A 272 8.86 9.70 38.06
N THR A 273 8.33 10.74 37.40
CA THR A 273 9.04 11.49 36.36
C THR A 273 10.28 12.20 36.92
N SER A 274 10.15 12.90 38.06
CA SER A 274 11.29 13.59 38.69
C SER A 274 12.37 12.62 39.19
N SER A 275 11.97 11.43 39.66
CA SER A 275 12.90 10.37 40.04
C SER A 275 13.72 9.88 38.85
N LYS A 276 13.08 9.63 37.69
CA LYS A 276 13.77 9.20 36.46
C LYS A 276 14.77 10.23 35.94
N SER A 277 14.49 11.52 36.10
CA SER A 277 15.36 12.62 35.69
C SER A 277 16.34 13.08 36.78
N ASN A 278 16.40 12.39 37.94
CA ASN A 278 17.21 12.77 39.12
C ASN A 278 17.01 14.24 39.53
N GLN A 279 15.79 14.75 39.31
CA GLN A 279 15.41 16.12 39.57
C GLN A 279 14.91 16.26 41.01
N LEU A 280 15.35 17.32 41.68
CA LEU A 280 14.81 17.70 43.00
C LEU A 280 13.33 18.09 42.84
N ALA A 281 12.46 17.54 43.68
CA ALA A 281 11.07 17.96 43.77
C ALA A 281 10.71 18.40 45.20
N ILE A 282 9.96 19.49 45.32
CA ILE A 282 9.48 20.03 46.59
C ILE A 282 7.96 19.91 46.61
N LEU A 283 7.43 19.35 47.69
CA LEU A 283 6.00 19.22 47.94
C LEU A 283 5.60 20.21 49.02
N TYR A 284 4.79 21.20 48.67
CA TYR A 284 4.23 22.17 49.60
C TYR A 284 2.80 21.79 49.97
N PHE A 285 2.63 21.27 51.18
CA PHE A 285 1.34 21.00 51.79
C PHE A 285 0.80 22.26 52.46
N THR A 286 -0.39 22.69 52.05
CA THR A 286 -1.05 23.94 52.44
C THR A 286 -2.54 23.72 52.72
N ALA A 287 -3.21 24.72 53.30
CA ALA A 287 -4.66 24.81 53.32
C ALA A 287 -5.11 26.24 53.05
N THR A 288 -6.29 26.43 52.46
CA THR A 288 -6.84 27.77 52.17
C THR A 288 -7.11 28.62 53.42
N TRP A 289 -7.53 27.98 54.51
CA TRP A 289 -7.82 28.61 55.80
C TRP A 289 -6.57 28.91 56.64
N CYS A 290 -5.41 28.41 56.24
CA CYS A 290 -4.15 28.58 56.98
C CYS A 290 -3.51 29.96 56.71
N GLY A 291 -3.53 30.83 57.72
CA GLY A 291 -2.91 32.17 57.67
C GLY A 291 -1.42 32.16 57.29
N PRO A 292 -0.56 31.39 57.99
CA PRO A 292 0.87 31.29 57.65
C PRO A 292 1.13 30.74 56.24
N CYS A 293 0.26 29.87 55.73
CA CYS A 293 0.36 29.33 54.38
C CYS A 293 0.14 30.42 53.30
N ARG A 294 -0.77 31.37 53.55
CA ARG A 294 -0.97 32.53 52.66
C ARG A 294 0.28 33.42 52.59
N PHE A 295 1.05 33.51 53.68
CA PHE A 295 2.32 34.23 53.70
C PHE A 295 3.42 33.48 52.92
N MET A 296 3.48 32.15 53.03
CA MET A 296 4.49 31.35 52.35
C MET A 296 4.22 31.14 50.86
N ALA A 297 2.96 31.22 50.39
CA ALA A 297 2.61 30.94 49.00
C ALA A 297 3.31 31.86 47.96
N PRO A 298 3.35 33.21 48.11
CA PRO A 298 4.07 34.08 47.18
C PRO A 298 5.58 33.81 47.15
N LEU A 299 6.17 33.49 48.32
CA LEU A 299 7.57 33.09 48.41
C LEU A 299 7.81 31.81 47.63
N TYR A 300 6.96 30.79 47.81
CA TYR A 300 7.08 29.51 47.11
C TYR A 300 7.01 29.68 45.59
N THR A 301 6.10 30.51 45.10
CA THR A 301 6.02 30.88 43.67
C THR A 301 7.29 31.59 43.18
N SER A 302 7.83 32.54 43.95
CA SER A 302 9.08 33.23 43.63
C SER A 302 10.27 32.26 43.58
N LEU A 303 10.33 31.28 44.50
CA LEU A 303 11.35 30.24 44.50
C LEU A 303 11.23 29.32 43.27
N ALA A 304 10.02 28.99 42.83
CA ALA A 304 9.81 28.22 41.61
C ALA A 304 10.45 28.91 40.40
N SER A 305 10.19 30.21 40.23
CA SER A 305 10.79 30.99 39.14
C SER A 305 12.30 31.14 39.27
N LYS A 306 12.83 31.24 40.50
CA LYS A 306 14.28 31.34 40.76
C LYS A 306 15.03 30.03 40.48
N TYR A 307 14.40 28.88 40.70
CA TYR A 307 14.99 27.56 40.53
C TYR A 307 14.21 26.75 39.48
N PRO A 308 14.27 27.12 38.19
CA PRO A 308 13.45 26.50 37.16
C PRO A 308 13.74 25.01 37.00
N LYS A 309 14.94 24.53 37.36
CA LYS A 309 15.34 23.13 37.32
C LYS A 309 14.75 22.28 38.45
N VAL A 310 14.10 22.87 39.45
CA VAL A 310 13.48 22.15 40.57
C VAL A 310 11.97 22.05 40.31
N LEU A 311 11.38 20.89 40.61
CA LEU A 311 9.94 20.67 40.47
C LEU A 311 9.21 21.17 41.72
N PHE A 312 8.39 22.21 41.60
CA PHE A 312 7.60 22.75 42.71
C PHE A 312 6.15 22.27 42.62
N LEU A 313 5.72 21.49 43.61
CA LEU A 313 4.36 20.98 43.72
C LEU A 313 3.64 21.65 44.89
N LYS A 314 2.38 21.99 44.72
CA LYS A 314 1.49 22.52 45.77
C LYS A 314 0.31 21.56 45.96
N ILE A 315 0.09 21.13 47.18
CA ILE A 315 -0.97 20.18 47.56
C ILE A 315 -1.82 20.85 48.63
N ASP A 316 -3.11 21.04 48.34
CA ASP A 316 -4.07 21.45 49.36
C ASP A 316 -4.55 20.21 50.12
N ILE A 317 -4.40 20.23 51.45
CA ILE A 317 -4.72 19.07 52.30
C ILE A 317 -6.22 18.79 52.36
N ASP A 318 -7.07 19.79 52.10
CA ASP A 318 -8.52 19.62 52.08
C ASP A 318 -8.97 18.99 50.75
N GLU A 319 -8.27 19.30 49.66
CA GLU A 319 -8.59 18.82 48.31
C GLU A 319 -8.11 17.39 48.07
N VAL A 320 -6.91 17.05 48.56
CA VAL A 320 -6.26 15.74 48.32
C VAL A 320 -5.89 15.09 49.66
N SER A 321 -6.92 14.85 50.49
CA SER A 321 -6.77 14.39 51.88
C SER A 321 -6.14 13.00 52.04
N ASP A 322 -6.32 12.12 51.06
CA ASP A 322 -5.68 10.80 50.99
C ASP A 322 -4.15 10.91 50.85
N VAL A 323 -3.67 11.84 50.02
CA VAL A 323 -2.24 12.16 49.91
C VAL A 323 -1.74 12.77 51.21
N ALA A 324 -2.47 13.73 51.81
CA ALA A 324 -2.07 14.34 53.08
C ALA A 324 -1.93 13.29 54.21
N ALA A 325 -2.85 12.32 54.28
CA ALA A 325 -2.76 11.21 55.22
C ALA A 325 -1.53 10.32 54.93
N LYS A 326 -1.28 9.94 53.67
CA LYS A 326 -0.13 9.11 53.26
C LYS A 326 1.22 9.75 53.62
N TRP A 327 1.31 11.07 53.53
CA TRP A 327 2.50 11.85 53.87
C TRP A 327 2.55 12.29 55.35
N ASN A 328 1.64 11.79 56.19
CA ASN A 328 1.54 12.07 57.62
C ASN A 328 1.57 13.59 57.94
N ILE A 329 0.78 14.37 57.20
CA ILE A 329 0.73 15.82 57.41
C ILE A 329 -0.06 16.13 58.69
N SER A 330 0.64 16.60 59.72
CA SER A 330 0.06 17.00 61.01
C SER A 330 -0.04 18.51 61.21
N SER A 331 0.63 19.30 60.38
CA SER A 331 0.59 20.76 60.41
C SER A 331 0.88 21.34 59.03
N VAL A 332 0.32 22.51 58.75
CA VAL A 332 0.56 23.27 57.52
C VAL A 332 0.99 24.71 57.87
N PRO A 333 1.89 25.33 57.09
CA PRO A 333 2.50 24.81 55.87
C PRO A 333 3.61 23.77 56.18
N THR A 334 3.73 22.72 55.36
CA THR A 334 4.84 21.75 55.45
C THR A 334 5.44 21.54 54.07
N PHE A 335 6.77 21.51 53.99
CA PHE A 335 7.54 21.36 52.76
C PHE A 335 8.39 20.11 52.82
N TYR A 336 8.20 19.17 51.88
CA TYR A 336 9.05 17.99 51.74
C TYR A 336 9.98 18.15 50.55
N PHE A 337 11.26 17.85 50.76
CA PHE A 337 12.27 17.78 49.71
C PHE A 337 12.46 16.32 49.33
N THR A 338 12.35 16.03 48.04
CA THR A 338 12.45 14.68 47.51
C THR A 338 13.43 14.61 46.35
N LYS A 339 14.26 13.56 46.31
CA LYS A 339 15.20 13.27 45.23
C LYS A 339 15.29 11.77 45.03
N ASN A 340 15.31 11.30 43.79
CA ASN A 340 15.29 9.86 43.45
C ASN A 340 14.14 9.09 44.12
N GLY A 341 12.96 9.72 44.19
CA GLY A 341 11.75 9.12 44.77
C GLY A 341 11.78 8.94 46.29
N LYS A 342 12.77 9.50 46.99
CA LYS A 342 12.88 9.45 48.45
C LYS A 342 12.85 10.85 49.06
N GLU A 343 12.24 10.97 50.24
CA GLU A 343 12.38 12.13 51.10
C GLU A 343 13.84 12.28 51.54
N ILE A 344 14.39 13.48 51.36
CA ILE A 344 15.76 13.82 51.76
C ILE A 344 15.79 14.88 52.87
N ASP A 345 14.75 15.70 52.99
CA ASP A 345 14.63 16.71 54.03
C ASP A 345 13.20 17.26 54.14
N LYS A 346 12.87 17.97 55.22
CA LYS A 346 11.58 18.64 55.38
C LYS A 346 11.65 19.95 56.18
N VAL A 347 10.71 20.85 55.96
CA VAL A 347 10.49 22.07 56.75
C VAL A 347 9.04 22.07 57.20
N VAL A 348 8.82 22.19 58.51
CA VAL A 348 7.49 22.22 59.11
C VAL A 348 7.22 23.62 59.65
N GLY A 349 6.08 24.20 59.30
CA GLY A 349 5.70 25.57 59.65
C GLY A 349 6.20 26.63 58.66
N ALA A 350 5.79 27.87 58.88
CA ALA A 350 6.12 29.01 58.02
C ALA A 350 7.53 29.57 58.32
N ASP A 351 8.55 28.75 58.07
CA ASP A 351 9.96 29.12 58.24
C ASP A 351 10.61 29.43 56.87
N LYS A 352 10.61 30.72 56.52
CA LYS A 352 11.20 31.23 55.28
C LYS A 352 12.70 30.91 55.17
N SER A 353 13.47 31.21 56.21
CA SER A 353 14.93 31.10 56.18
C SER A 353 15.37 29.65 56.01
N SER A 354 14.72 28.72 56.71
CA SER A 354 15.00 27.29 56.60
C SER A 354 14.66 26.75 55.21
N LEU A 355 13.52 27.16 54.63
CA LEU A 355 13.12 26.78 53.28
C LEU A 355 14.13 27.26 52.22
N GLU A 356 14.53 28.53 52.27
CA GLU A 356 15.50 29.11 51.33
C GLU A 356 16.88 28.46 51.44
N ASN A 357 17.36 28.22 52.67
CA ASN A 357 18.67 27.60 52.93
C ASN A 357 18.73 26.15 52.47
N LYS A 358 17.69 25.35 52.77
CA LYS A 358 17.63 23.95 52.30
C LYS A 358 17.51 23.87 50.79
N LEU A 359 16.73 24.76 50.18
CA LEU A 359 16.64 24.83 48.73
C LEU A 359 18.00 25.16 48.10
N ALA A 360 18.71 26.16 48.60
CA ALA A 360 20.06 26.49 48.12
C ALA A 360 21.03 25.31 48.28
N LYS A 361 20.93 24.54 49.37
CA LYS A 361 21.75 23.35 49.65
C LYS A 361 21.48 22.18 48.70
N TYR A 362 20.22 21.92 48.34
CA TYR A 362 19.86 20.73 47.55
C TYR A 362 19.69 21.00 46.05
N ALA A 363 19.50 22.27 45.66
CA ALA A 363 19.36 22.67 44.26
C ALA A 363 20.71 23.04 43.59
N SER A 364 21.81 23.05 44.35
CA SER A 364 23.17 23.29 43.87
C SER A 364 23.71 22.18 42.98
#